data_AF-A0A8J8G0E9-F1
#
_entry.id   AF-A0A8J8G0E9-F1
#
_cell.length_a   1.000
_cell.length_b   1.000
_cell.length_c   1.000
_cell.angle_alpha   90.00
_cell.angle_beta   90.00
_cell.angle_gamma   90.00
#
_symmetry.space_group_name_H-M   'P 1'
#
loop_
_entity.id
_entity.type
_entity.pdbx_description
1 polymer ?
#
loop_
_entity_poly.entity_id
_entity_poly.type
_entity_poly.pdbx_seq_one_letter_code
_entity_poly.pdbx_strand_id
1 'polypeptide(L)'
;MGKWEEDIAFDRQMQPYIDEIYYRLFGKDIIIDRSIVSESEIRKSFLDKEFSIDTTIFFENQSFITIQEKSRRSCYLGFNDFTFEYYSNRFSLKKGQWFKLASQLFFYGYVNENETGYTKFYLIDIVRLRLFLSKKTQGSITKKLKKNTKRASNFLPIKFDEIPEDCFLVSFDSLNEIFPKILFGYNKQQFFDELQSLDERLKQIEEKLAIQNKPLNLGDVIG
;
A
#
# COMPACT_ATOMS: atom_id res chain seq x y z
N MET A 1 -19.48 -10.91 -20.25
CA MET A 1 -18.54 -11.16 -19.14
C MET A 1 -19.32 -10.97 -17.86
N GLY A 2 -19.23 -11.90 -16.91
CA GLY A 2 -19.90 -11.74 -15.62
C GLY A 2 -19.21 -10.66 -14.78
N LYS A 3 -19.95 -9.95 -13.92
CA LYS A 3 -19.39 -8.93 -12.99
C LYS A 3 -18.21 -9.43 -12.16
N TRP A 4 -18.13 -10.73 -11.89
CA TRP A 4 -17.02 -11.36 -11.18
C TRP A 4 -15.74 -11.44 -12.03
N GLU A 5 -15.87 -11.78 -13.31
CA GLU A 5 -14.75 -11.83 -14.24
C GLU A 5 -14.17 -10.43 -14.48
N GLU A 6 -15.03 -9.40 -14.54
CA GLU A 6 -14.63 -8.00 -14.64
C GLU A 6 -13.85 -7.52 -13.40
N ASP A 7 -14.30 -7.91 -12.19
CA ASP A 7 -13.58 -7.56 -10.96
C ASP A 7 -12.21 -8.26 -10.91
N ILE A 8 -12.10 -9.53 -11.33
CA ILE A 8 -10.81 -10.24 -11.42
C ILE A 8 -9.89 -9.59 -12.45
N ALA A 9 -10.40 -9.25 -13.64
CA ALA A 9 -9.62 -8.62 -14.68
C ALA A 9 -9.06 -7.26 -14.21
N PHE A 10 -9.90 -6.48 -13.52
CA PHE A 10 -9.50 -5.22 -12.90
C PHE A 10 -8.41 -5.41 -11.84
N ASP A 11 -8.57 -6.36 -10.92
CA ASP A 11 -7.56 -6.59 -9.88
C ASP A 11 -6.22 -7.01 -10.49
N ARG A 12 -6.23 -7.87 -11.53
CA ARG A 12 -5.01 -8.26 -12.26
C ARG A 12 -4.36 -7.10 -13.01
N GLN A 13 -5.15 -6.23 -13.63
CA GLN A 13 -4.64 -5.02 -14.30
C GLN A 13 -3.89 -4.11 -13.33
N MET A 14 -4.29 -4.10 -12.05
CA MET A 14 -3.67 -3.24 -11.06
C MET A 14 -2.39 -3.79 -10.42
N GLN A 15 -2.12 -5.10 -10.55
CA GLN A 15 -0.97 -5.76 -9.92
C GLN A 15 0.39 -5.10 -10.22
N PRO A 16 0.72 -4.71 -11.47
CA PRO A 16 2.01 -4.09 -11.77
C PRO A 16 2.26 -2.79 -10.99
N TYR A 17 1.21 -2.01 -10.73
CA TYR A 17 1.32 -0.77 -9.96
C TYR A 17 1.49 -1.04 -8.46
N ILE A 18 0.92 -2.14 -7.95
CA ILE A 18 1.17 -2.58 -6.58
C ILE A 18 2.61 -3.10 -6.45
N ASP A 19 3.09 -3.87 -7.43
CA ASP A 19 4.48 -4.35 -7.47
C ASP A 19 5.48 -3.20 -7.41
N GLU A 20 5.24 -2.15 -8.20
CA GLU A 20 6.06 -0.95 -8.17
C GLU A 20 6.10 -0.30 -6.77
N ILE A 21 4.95 -0.23 -6.09
CA ILE A 21 4.87 0.25 -4.71
C ILE A 21 5.70 -0.65 -3.79
N TYR A 22 5.58 -1.97 -3.89
CA TYR A 22 6.34 -2.90 -3.05
C TYR A 22 7.84 -2.80 -3.28
N TYR A 23 8.31 -2.73 -4.53
CA TYR A 23 9.73 -2.53 -4.82
C TYR A 23 10.28 -1.22 -4.24
N ARG A 24 9.47 -0.17 -4.21
CA ARG A 24 9.85 1.12 -3.59
C ARG A 24 9.89 1.03 -2.07
N LEU A 25 8.98 0.29 -1.46
CA LEU A 25 8.86 0.19 0.00
C LEU A 25 9.85 -0.79 0.63
N PHE A 26 10.07 -1.93 -0.03
CA PHE A 26 10.83 -3.05 0.54
C PHE A 26 12.17 -3.29 -0.14
N GLY A 27 12.49 -2.53 -1.19
CA GLY A 27 13.73 -2.66 -1.97
C GLY A 27 13.53 -3.39 -3.29
N LYS A 28 14.46 -3.20 -4.23
CA LYS A 28 14.38 -3.79 -5.58
C LYS A 28 14.67 -5.29 -5.62
N ASP A 29 15.34 -5.79 -4.58
CA ASP A 29 15.83 -7.17 -4.51
C ASP A 29 14.81 -8.13 -3.89
N ILE A 30 13.60 -7.64 -3.53
CA ILE A 30 12.51 -8.51 -3.11
C ILE A 30 12.04 -9.42 -4.25
N ILE A 31 11.56 -10.60 -3.87
CA ILE A 31 10.83 -11.48 -4.78
C ILE A 31 9.35 -11.37 -4.45
N ILE A 32 8.55 -10.93 -5.41
CA ILE A 32 7.10 -10.87 -5.28
C ILE A 32 6.52 -12.16 -5.84
N ASP A 33 6.06 -13.01 -4.93
CA ASP A 33 5.36 -14.23 -5.26
C ASP A 33 3.85 -13.96 -5.31
N ARG A 34 3.38 -13.74 -6.54
CA ARG A 34 1.96 -13.82 -6.93
C ARG A 34 1.61 -15.21 -7.45
N SER A 35 2.61 -16.10 -7.56
CA SER A 35 2.53 -17.50 -7.98
C SER A 35 1.94 -18.37 -6.88
N ILE A 36 0.71 -18.00 -6.59
CA ILE A 36 -0.42 -18.91 -6.54
C ILE A 36 -0.61 -19.64 -7.93
N VAL A 37 0.44 -19.88 -8.73
CA VAL A 37 0.39 -20.34 -10.14
C VAL A 37 1.58 -21.25 -10.48
N SER A 38 1.69 -22.44 -9.89
CA SER A 38 2.42 -23.53 -10.57
C SER A 38 2.29 -24.94 -9.96
N GLU A 39 1.98 -25.13 -8.67
CA GLU A 39 1.87 -26.51 -8.14
C GLU A 39 0.53 -26.76 -7.43
N SER A 40 -0.44 -27.21 -8.24
CA SER A 40 -1.85 -27.50 -7.96
C SER A 40 -2.76 -26.28 -7.74
N GLU A 41 -3.77 -26.13 -8.59
CA GLU A 41 -4.89 -25.18 -8.42
C GLU A 41 -5.61 -25.30 -7.06
N ILE A 42 -5.36 -26.40 -6.34
CA ILE A 42 -5.91 -26.72 -5.02
C ILE A 42 -5.29 -25.86 -3.93
N ARG A 43 -3.95 -25.76 -3.85
CA ARG A 43 -3.29 -24.88 -2.85
C ARG A 43 -3.62 -23.42 -3.10
N LYS A 44 -3.75 -23.04 -4.38
CA LYS A 44 -4.18 -21.72 -4.83
C LYS A 44 -5.51 -21.28 -4.24
N SER A 45 -6.49 -22.15 -4.47
CA SER A 45 -7.84 -21.96 -3.96
C SER A 45 -7.84 -21.88 -2.44
N PHE A 46 -6.92 -22.54 -1.74
CA PHE A 46 -6.94 -22.58 -0.28
C PHE A 46 -6.40 -21.31 0.36
N LEU A 47 -5.22 -20.81 -0.04
CA LEU A 47 -4.65 -19.59 0.57
C LEU A 47 -5.53 -18.36 0.34
N ASP A 48 -5.97 -18.14 -0.89
CA ASP A 48 -6.89 -17.05 -1.20
C ASP A 48 -8.25 -17.26 -0.50
N LYS A 49 -8.90 -18.41 -0.71
CA LYS A 49 -10.26 -18.60 -0.18
C LYS A 49 -10.31 -18.73 1.33
N GLU A 50 -9.32 -19.31 2.00
CA GLU A 50 -9.36 -19.58 3.44
C GLU A 50 -8.53 -18.60 4.28
N PHE A 51 -7.46 -18.05 3.71
CA PHE A 51 -6.55 -17.14 4.44
C PHE A 51 -6.55 -15.71 3.94
N SER A 52 -7.17 -15.41 2.80
CA SER A 52 -7.14 -14.07 2.18
C SER A 52 -5.69 -13.57 2.11
N ILE A 53 -4.89 -14.26 1.31
CA ILE A 53 -3.51 -13.88 0.97
C ILE A 53 -3.42 -13.84 -0.55
N ASP A 54 -3.12 -12.66 -1.09
CA ASP A 54 -2.97 -12.43 -2.52
C ASP A 54 -1.51 -12.46 -2.96
N THR A 55 -0.59 -12.10 -2.06
CA THR A 55 0.83 -11.93 -2.39
C THR A 55 1.72 -12.29 -1.21
N THR A 56 2.85 -12.92 -1.51
CA THR A 56 3.95 -13.13 -0.55
C THR A 56 5.18 -12.39 -1.06
N ILE A 57 5.81 -11.60 -0.20
CA ILE A 57 7.08 -10.93 -0.50
C ILE A 57 8.18 -11.66 0.24
N PHE A 58 9.16 -12.17 -0.50
CA PHE A 58 10.37 -12.80 0.05
C PHE A 58 11.55 -11.83 0.03
N PHE A 59 12.32 -11.85 1.10
CA PHE A 59 13.56 -11.08 1.25
C PHE A 59 14.79 -11.96 1.03
N GLU A 60 15.96 -11.36 0.81
CA GLU A 60 17.23 -12.06 0.57
C GLU A 60 17.59 -13.06 1.69
N ASN A 61 17.22 -12.73 2.93
CA ASN A 61 17.44 -13.58 4.11
C ASN A 61 16.42 -14.73 4.25
N GLN A 62 15.60 -14.99 3.22
CA GLN A 62 14.54 -16.02 3.18
C GLN A 62 13.35 -15.77 4.13
N SER A 63 13.34 -14.66 4.86
CA SER A 63 12.13 -14.23 5.55
C SER A 63 11.07 -13.79 4.53
N PHE A 64 9.81 -13.75 4.96
CA PHE A 64 8.72 -13.32 4.10
C PHE A 64 7.63 -12.58 4.86
N ILE A 65 6.85 -11.80 4.12
CA ILE A 65 5.59 -11.21 4.58
C ILE A 65 4.46 -11.57 3.64
N THR A 66 3.26 -11.76 4.19
CA THR A 66 2.04 -12.05 3.44
C THR A 66 1.12 -10.84 3.40
N ILE A 67 0.53 -10.57 2.24
CA ILE A 67 -0.26 -9.38 1.98
C ILE A 67 -1.59 -9.75 1.32
N GLN A 68 -2.68 -9.17 1.83
CA GLN A 68 -3.96 -9.10 1.13
C GLN A 68 -4.05 -7.77 0.40
N GLU A 69 -4.56 -7.78 -0.82
CA GLU A 69 -4.68 -6.62 -1.69
C GLU A 69 -6.15 -6.28 -1.93
N LYS A 70 -6.44 -4.99 -2.06
CA LYS A 70 -7.75 -4.50 -2.47
C LYS A 70 -7.63 -3.20 -3.23
N SER A 71 -7.98 -3.25 -4.51
CA SER A 71 -8.08 -2.09 -5.38
C SER A 71 -9.52 -1.59 -5.42
N ARG A 72 -9.72 -0.30 -5.21
CA ARG A 72 -11.01 0.38 -5.29
C ARG A 72 -10.97 1.35 -6.44
N ARG A 73 -11.98 1.28 -7.32
CA ARG A 73 -12.16 2.25 -8.41
C ARG A 73 -12.31 3.68 -7.86
N SER A 74 -11.90 4.66 -8.65
CA SER A 74 -11.89 6.10 -8.31
C SER A 74 -13.23 6.61 -7.78
N CYS A 75 -14.36 6.09 -8.29
CA CYS A 75 -15.70 6.44 -7.86
C CYS A 75 -15.99 6.14 -6.37
N TYR A 76 -15.15 5.33 -5.71
CA TYR A 76 -15.25 5.06 -4.28
C TYR A 76 -14.33 5.94 -3.41
N LEU A 77 -13.50 6.80 -4.00
CA LEU A 77 -12.54 7.64 -3.26
C LEU A 77 -13.24 8.54 -2.23
N GLY A 78 -14.41 9.10 -2.57
CA GLY A 78 -15.18 9.97 -1.67
C GLY A 78 -15.64 9.27 -0.37
N PHE A 79 -15.63 7.94 -0.31
CA PHE A 79 -15.90 7.24 0.95
C PHE A 79 -14.72 7.30 1.92
N ASN A 80 -13.47 7.36 1.43
CA ASN A 80 -12.24 7.40 2.23
C ASN A 80 -12.31 6.46 3.46
N ASP A 81 -12.65 5.20 3.21
CA ASP A 81 -12.88 4.17 4.21
C ASP A 81 -12.14 2.86 3.90
N PHE A 82 -11.67 2.21 4.96
CA PHE A 82 -11.31 0.81 4.94
C PHE A 82 -12.57 -0.02 5.12
N THR A 83 -12.90 -0.85 4.13
CA THR A 83 -14.07 -1.74 4.20
C THR A 83 -13.64 -3.18 4.43
N PHE A 84 -14.00 -3.74 5.58
CA PHE A 84 -13.67 -5.10 5.95
C PHE A 84 -14.92 -6.00 5.84
N GLU A 85 -14.94 -6.94 4.91
CA GLU A 85 -16.11 -7.81 4.74
C GLU A 85 -16.27 -8.76 5.93
N TYR A 86 -17.45 -8.76 6.57
CA TYR A 86 -17.72 -9.62 7.71
C TYR A 86 -18.31 -10.95 7.26
N TYR A 87 -19.46 -10.93 6.58
CA TYR A 87 -19.99 -12.08 5.84
C TYR A 87 -20.00 -11.80 4.34
N SER A 88 -19.52 -12.75 3.55
CA SER A 88 -19.65 -12.74 2.09
C SER A 88 -21.09 -13.01 1.65
N ASN A 89 -21.84 -13.75 2.48
CA ASN A 89 -23.29 -13.87 2.38
C ASN A 89 -23.89 -13.84 3.79
N ARG A 90 -24.59 -12.74 4.11
CA ARG A 90 -25.20 -12.52 5.44
C ARG A 90 -26.39 -13.43 5.74
N PHE A 91 -26.99 -14.04 4.73
CA PHE A 91 -28.15 -14.93 4.88
C PHE A 91 -27.71 -16.35 5.24
N SER A 92 -26.65 -16.85 4.60
CA SER A 92 -26.06 -18.15 4.91
C SER A 92 -24.93 -18.08 5.95
N LEU A 93 -24.65 -16.89 6.49
CA LEU A 93 -23.54 -16.62 7.42
C LEU A 93 -22.17 -17.09 6.89
N LYS A 94 -22.01 -17.10 5.55
CA LYS A 94 -20.75 -17.47 4.92
C LYS A 94 -19.68 -16.44 5.32
N LYS A 95 -18.66 -16.92 6.04
CA LYS A 95 -17.53 -16.11 6.53
C LYS A 95 -16.90 -15.29 5.41
N GLY A 96 -16.72 -14.00 5.64
CA GLY A 96 -15.96 -13.08 4.78
C GLY A 96 -14.53 -12.88 5.29
N GLN A 97 -13.89 -11.82 4.78
CA GLN A 97 -12.49 -11.48 5.07
C GLN A 97 -12.20 -11.33 6.57
N TRP A 98 -13.12 -10.82 7.38
CA TRP A 98 -12.95 -10.66 8.83
C TRP A 98 -12.46 -11.93 9.53
N PHE A 99 -12.96 -13.08 9.09
CA PHE A 99 -12.69 -14.39 9.69
C PHE A 99 -11.54 -15.14 9.03
N LYS A 100 -11.16 -14.73 7.82
CA LYS A 100 -10.24 -15.47 6.95
C LYS A 100 -8.88 -14.80 6.86
N LEU A 101 -8.84 -13.47 6.98
CA LEU A 101 -7.63 -12.68 6.85
C LEU A 101 -6.53 -13.11 7.83
N ALA A 102 -5.53 -13.80 7.29
CA ALA A 102 -4.31 -14.24 7.96
C ALA A 102 -3.06 -13.56 7.39
N SER A 103 -3.21 -12.65 6.42
CA SER A 103 -2.11 -11.82 5.95
C SER A 103 -1.58 -10.93 7.08
N GLN A 104 -0.27 -10.67 7.06
CA GLN A 104 0.38 -9.75 8.01
C GLN A 104 0.08 -8.29 7.68
N LEU A 105 0.09 -7.96 6.38
CA LEU A 105 -0.24 -6.63 5.88
C LEU A 105 -1.49 -6.65 5.00
N PHE A 106 -2.07 -5.47 4.79
CA PHE A 106 -3.18 -5.28 3.86
C PHE A 106 -2.95 -4.02 3.03
N PHE A 107 -2.79 -4.20 1.73
CA PHE A 107 -2.76 -3.12 0.76
C PHE A 107 -4.20 -2.70 0.39
N TYR A 108 -4.53 -1.43 0.64
CA TYR A 108 -5.83 -0.87 0.26
C TYR A 108 -5.61 0.41 -0.55
N GLY A 109 -5.98 0.36 -1.84
CA GLY A 109 -5.71 1.46 -2.77
C GLY A 109 -6.96 1.97 -3.47
N TYR A 110 -7.03 3.27 -3.69
CA TYR A 110 -7.95 3.93 -4.61
C TYR A 110 -7.24 4.21 -5.92
N VAL A 111 -7.67 3.51 -6.96
CA VAL A 111 -7.16 3.61 -8.32
C VAL A 111 -7.52 4.98 -8.89
N ASN A 112 -6.60 5.57 -9.66
CA ASN A 112 -6.84 6.84 -10.35
C ASN A 112 -7.91 6.68 -11.46
N GLU A 113 -8.42 7.79 -12.00
CA GLU A 113 -9.50 7.74 -12.99
C GLU A 113 -9.12 7.04 -14.30
N ASN A 114 -7.83 7.03 -14.65
CA ASN A 114 -7.31 6.42 -15.87
C ASN A 114 -6.92 4.94 -15.68
N GLU A 115 -7.06 4.39 -14.48
CA GLU A 115 -6.62 3.04 -14.11
C GLU A 115 -5.14 2.76 -14.41
N THR A 116 -4.31 3.80 -14.26
CA THR A 116 -2.85 3.75 -14.49
C THR A 116 -2.02 3.85 -13.20
N GLY A 117 -2.65 3.61 -12.05
CA GLY A 117 -2.01 3.71 -10.74
C GLY A 117 -3.00 4.07 -9.65
N TYR A 118 -2.48 4.58 -8.52
CA TYR A 118 -3.28 4.88 -7.33
C TYR A 118 -3.25 6.38 -7.02
N THR A 119 -4.44 6.98 -6.86
CA THR A 119 -4.56 8.33 -6.29
C THR A 119 -4.25 8.34 -4.80
N LYS A 120 -4.54 7.22 -4.11
CA LYS A 120 -4.31 7.07 -2.68
C LYS A 120 -4.14 5.60 -2.35
N PHE A 121 -3.24 5.24 -1.44
CA PHE A 121 -3.18 3.89 -0.92
C PHE A 121 -2.69 3.86 0.53
N TYR A 122 -2.89 2.70 1.14
CA TYR A 122 -2.51 2.42 2.52
C TYR A 122 -1.92 1.01 2.58
N LEU A 123 -0.86 0.86 3.36
CA LEU A 123 -0.34 -0.44 3.75
C LEU A 123 -0.54 -0.59 5.25
N ILE A 124 -1.48 -1.46 5.62
CA ILE A 124 -2.02 -1.54 6.97
C ILE A 124 -1.44 -2.77 7.68
N ASP A 125 -0.96 -2.60 8.91
CA ASP A 125 -0.59 -3.70 9.82
C ASP A 125 -1.88 -4.34 10.36
N ILE A 126 -2.12 -5.59 9.98
CA ILE A 126 -3.36 -6.29 10.32
C ILE A 126 -3.43 -6.68 11.80
N VAL A 127 -2.29 -6.93 12.45
CA VAL A 127 -2.26 -7.25 13.88
C VAL A 127 -2.71 -6.02 14.68
N ARG A 128 -2.10 -4.86 14.39
CA ARG A 128 -2.45 -3.59 15.06
C ARG A 128 -3.89 -3.19 14.77
N LEU A 129 -4.33 -3.30 13.51
CA LEU A 129 -5.72 -3.01 13.12
C LEU A 129 -6.70 -3.92 13.89
N ARG A 130 -6.45 -5.22 13.99
CA ARG A 130 -7.35 -6.14 14.73
C ARG A 130 -7.43 -5.81 16.22
N LEU A 131 -6.30 -5.48 16.85
CA LEU A 131 -6.28 -5.04 18.25
C LEU A 131 -7.08 -3.76 18.45
N PHE A 132 -6.90 -2.78 17.56
CA PHE A 132 -7.68 -1.54 17.57
C PHE A 132 -9.18 -1.81 17.41
N LEU A 133 -9.59 -2.62 16.42
CA LEU A 133 -10.99 -2.92 16.16
C LEU A 133 -11.64 -3.75 17.28
N SER A 134 -10.89 -4.67 17.90
CA SER A 134 -11.36 -5.40 19.08
C SER A 134 -11.72 -4.43 20.21
N LYS A 135 -10.84 -3.46 20.51
CA LYS A 135 -11.08 -2.42 21.52
C LYS A 135 -12.25 -1.51 21.13
N LYS A 136 -12.26 -0.98 19.90
CA LYS A 136 -13.27 -0.04 19.39
C LYS A 136 -14.68 -0.63 19.29
N THR A 137 -14.78 -1.94 19.09
CA THR A 137 -16.08 -2.62 19.00
C THR A 137 -16.57 -3.15 20.34
N GLN A 138 -15.69 -3.29 21.35
CA GLN A 138 -16.02 -3.89 22.65
C GLN A 138 -16.78 -5.22 22.50
N GLY A 139 -16.41 -6.02 21.50
CA GLY A 139 -17.07 -7.29 21.18
C GLY A 139 -18.41 -7.17 20.42
N SER A 140 -18.91 -5.97 20.12
CA SER A 140 -20.20 -5.76 19.45
C SER A 140 -20.07 -5.26 18.00
N ILE A 141 -19.21 -5.91 17.22
CA ILE A 141 -18.96 -5.56 15.80
C ILE A 141 -20.24 -5.63 14.94
N THR A 142 -21.15 -6.55 15.25
CA THR A 142 -22.37 -6.80 14.47
C THR A 142 -23.30 -5.60 14.39
N LYS A 143 -23.32 -4.74 15.42
CA LYS A 143 -24.11 -3.49 15.44
C LYS A 143 -23.58 -2.41 14.51
N LYS A 144 -22.31 -2.51 14.09
CA LYS A 144 -21.64 -1.52 13.24
C LYS A 144 -21.55 -1.95 11.77
N LEU A 145 -22.09 -3.13 11.42
CA LEU A 145 -22.04 -3.65 10.06
C LEU A 145 -23.01 -2.91 9.13
N LYS A 146 -22.53 -2.53 7.95
CA LYS A 146 -23.37 -2.04 6.85
C LYS A 146 -23.68 -3.16 5.86
N LYS A 147 -24.91 -3.15 5.34
CA LYS A 147 -25.34 -4.08 4.28
C LYS A 147 -24.81 -3.59 2.94
N ASN A 148 -24.31 -4.50 2.12
CA ASN A 148 -24.07 -4.19 0.71
C ASN A 148 -25.42 -4.14 -0.01
N THR A 149 -25.74 -3.02 -0.66
CA THR A 149 -27.01 -2.84 -1.40
C THR A 149 -27.06 -3.66 -2.68
N LYS A 150 -25.91 -4.06 -3.22
CA LYS A 150 -25.78 -4.78 -4.50
C LYS A 150 -25.41 -6.26 -4.34
N ARG A 151 -25.05 -6.71 -3.13
CA ARG A 151 -24.60 -8.09 -2.85
C ARG A 151 -25.19 -8.60 -1.54
N ALA A 152 -25.16 -9.93 -1.35
CA ALA A 152 -25.58 -10.55 -0.08
C ALA A 152 -24.61 -10.25 1.08
N SER A 153 -23.45 -9.65 0.84
CA SER A 153 -22.46 -9.38 1.89
C SER A 153 -22.84 -8.25 2.84
N ASN A 154 -22.15 -8.21 3.98
CA ASN A 154 -22.10 -7.07 4.87
C ASN A 154 -20.65 -6.79 5.26
N PHE A 155 -20.35 -5.55 5.64
CA PHE A 155 -18.98 -5.12 5.92
C PHE A 155 -18.95 -4.11 7.05
N LEU A 156 -17.80 -4.02 7.71
CA LEU A 156 -17.47 -2.96 8.64
C LEU A 156 -16.71 -1.87 7.88
N PRO A 157 -17.32 -0.70 7.61
CA PRO A 157 -16.58 0.46 7.12
C PRO A 157 -15.95 1.21 8.30
N ILE A 158 -14.67 1.55 8.17
CA ILE A 158 -13.95 2.39 9.13
C ILE A 158 -13.30 3.51 8.33
N LYS A 159 -13.54 4.76 8.70
CA LYS A 159 -12.88 5.88 8.04
C LYS A 159 -11.38 5.86 8.35
N PHE A 160 -10.54 6.21 7.37
CA PHE A 160 -9.09 6.14 7.56
C PHE A 160 -8.57 7.09 8.65
N ASP A 161 -9.21 8.24 8.84
CA ASP A 161 -8.92 9.21 9.92
C ASP A 161 -9.29 8.68 11.32
N GLU A 162 -10.14 7.66 11.41
CA GLU A 162 -10.46 7.00 12.67
C GLU A 162 -9.51 5.84 13.00
N ILE A 163 -8.61 5.44 12.08
CA ILE A 163 -7.63 4.37 12.30
C ILE A 163 -6.37 5.01 12.90
N PRO A 164 -5.87 4.51 14.04
CA PRO A 164 -4.63 5.02 14.63
C PRO A 164 -3.45 4.97 13.65
N GLU A 165 -2.59 5.99 13.70
CA GLU A 165 -1.45 6.11 12.77
C GLU A 165 -0.51 4.91 12.85
N ASP A 166 -0.31 4.36 14.06
CA ASP A 166 0.51 3.18 14.27
C ASP A 166 -0.02 1.91 13.58
N CYS A 167 -1.28 1.88 13.14
CA CYS A 167 -1.82 0.77 12.36
C CYS A 167 -1.38 0.82 10.89
N PHE A 168 -0.77 1.90 10.43
CA PHE A 168 -0.24 2.01 9.07
C PHE A 168 1.27 1.77 9.08
N LEU A 169 1.73 0.86 8.23
CA LEU A 169 3.14 0.82 7.85
C LEU A 169 3.45 1.99 6.92
N VAL A 170 2.52 2.29 6.02
CA VAL A 170 2.61 3.40 5.07
C VAL A 170 1.23 4.01 4.88
N SER A 171 1.18 5.34 4.97
CA SER A 171 0.05 6.13 4.51
C SER A 171 0.44 6.91 3.24
N PHE A 172 -0.54 7.19 2.39
CA PHE A 172 -0.29 8.00 1.20
C PHE A 172 0.37 9.36 1.53
N ASP A 173 -0.04 9.98 2.63
CA ASP A 173 0.50 11.27 3.06
C ASP A 173 1.98 11.15 3.44
N SER A 174 2.39 10.07 4.11
CA SER A 174 3.81 9.81 4.46
C SER A 174 4.72 9.61 3.25
N LEU A 175 4.20 9.12 2.13
CA LEU A 175 5.02 8.93 0.92
C LEU A 175 5.33 10.22 0.20
N ASN A 176 4.48 11.24 0.30
CA ASN A 176 4.82 12.56 -0.23
C ASN A 176 5.95 13.21 0.58
N GLU A 177 6.13 12.82 1.84
CA GLU A 177 7.23 13.25 2.70
C GLU A 177 8.51 12.44 2.47
N ILE A 178 8.40 11.12 2.30
CA ILE A 178 9.55 10.21 2.09
C ILE A 178 10.04 10.22 0.63
N PHE A 179 9.11 10.35 -0.32
CA PHE A 179 9.36 10.40 -1.77
C PHE A 179 8.65 11.60 -2.38
N PRO A 180 9.12 12.83 -2.09
CA PRO A 180 8.51 14.00 -2.70
C PRO A 180 8.60 13.88 -4.23
N LYS A 181 7.43 13.94 -4.89
CA LYS A 181 7.21 14.14 -6.34
C LYS A 181 7.34 12.97 -7.35
N ILE A 182 7.51 11.71 -6.95
CA ILE A 182 7.58 10.62 -7.95
C ILE A 182 6.20 9.99 -8.26
N LEU A 183 5.18 10.22 -7.40
CA LEU A 183 3.89 9.51 -7.47
C LEU A 183 2.86 10.10 -8.44
N PHE A 184 3.07 11.29 -8.99
CA PHE A 184 2.06 11.96 -9.82
C PHE A 184 2.63 12.49 -11.14
N GLY A 185 2.62 11.65 -12.17
CA GLY A 185 2.57 12.10 -13.56
C GLY A 185 3.79 12.85 -14.10
N TYR A 186 4.93 12.81 -13.42
CA TYR A 186 6.17 13.31 -14.02
C TYR A 186 6.59 12.38 -15.15
N ASN A 187 6.69 12.95 -16.35
CA ASN A 187 7.42 12.34 -17.44
C ASN A 187 8.87 12.10 -16.95
N LYS A 188 9.41 10.91 -17.24
CA LYS A 188 10.78 10.49 -16.92
C LYS A 188 11.83 11.60 -17.10
N GLN A 189 11.71 12.43 -18.13
CA GLN A 189 12.58 13.58 -18.41
C GLN A 189 12.57 14.61 -17.28
N GLN A 190 11.38 15.02 -16.81
CA GLN A 190 11.25 16.03 -15.76
C GLN A 190 11.85 15.56 -14.43
N PHE A 191 11.84 14.24 -14.16
CA PHE A 191 12.50 13.66 -12.99
C PHE A 191 14.03 13.73 -13.12
N PHE A 192 14.58 13.42 -14.31
CA PHE A 192 16.02 13.53 -14.55
C PHE A 192 16.49 14.99 -14.50
N ASP A 193 15.69 15.93 -14.99
CA ASP A 193 16.00 17.36 -14.94
C ASP A 193 16.06 17.85 -13.46
N GLU A 194 15.13 17.40 -12.61
CA GLU A 194 15.17 17.72 -11.17
C GLU A 194 16.36 17.09 -10.44
N LEU A 195 16.72 15.84 -10.76
CA LEU A 195 17.92 15.18 -10.19
C LEU A 195 19.20 15.91 -10.57
N GLN A 196 19.31 16.33 -11.84
CA GLN A 196 20.47 17.07 -12.33
C GLN A 196 20.58 18.44 -11.64
N SER A 197 19.45 19.12 -11.42
CA SER A 197 19.41 20.37 -10.67
C SER A 197 19.85 20.20 -9.20
N LEU A 198 19.51 19.09 -8.55
CA LEU A 198 19.95 18.79 -7.19
C LEU A 198 21.46 18.54 -7.11
N ASP A 199 22.01 17.80 -8.08
CA ASP A 199 23.46 17.53 -8.15
C ASP A 199 24.28 18.81 -8.35
N GLU A 200 23.80 19.73 -9.20
CA GLU A 200 24.42 21.05 -9.38
C GLU A 200 24.39 21.89 -8.09
N ARG A 201 23.26 21.86 -7.35
CA ARG A 201 23.15 22.57 -6.07
C ARG A 201 24.09 22.02 -5.01
N LEU A 202 24.28 20.69 -4.97
CA LEU A 202 25.24 20.05 -4.07
C LEU A 202 26.67 20.49 -4.37
N LYS A 203 27.07 20.47 -5.65
CA LYS A 203 28.40 20.96 -6.07
C LYS A 203 28.67 22.40 -5.66
N GLN A 204 27.69 23.29 -5.83
CA GLN A 204 27.82 24.69 -5.41
C GLN A 204 27.99 24.84 -3.89
N ILE A 205 27.37 23.97 -3.09
CA ILE A 205 27.53 23.97 -1.63
C ILE A 205 28.94 23.49 -1.26
N GLU A 206 29.41 22.41 -1.89
CA GLU A 206 30.76 21.89 -1.67
C GLU A 206 31.85 22.92 -2.03
N GLU A 207 31.70 23.64 -3.15
CA GLU A 207 32.60 24.72 -3.55
C GLU A 207 32.62 25.87 -2.53
N LYS A 208 31.44 26.27 -2.02
CA LYS A 208 31.35 27.32 -0.99
C LYS A 208 32.02 26.90 0.31
N LEU A 209 31.85 25.64 0.73
CA LEU A 209 32.50 25.10 1.92
C LEU A 209 34.02 24.98 1.74
N ALA A 210 34.50 24.65 0.54
CA ALA A 210 35.92 24.62 0.22
C ALA A 210 36.57 26.01 0.28
N ILE A 211 35.83 27.06 -0.10
CA ILE A 211 36.29 28.46 -0.01
C ILE A 211 36.35 28.92 1.45
N GLN A 212 35.37 28.55 2.28
CA GLN A 212 35.33 28.92 3.70
C GLN A 212 36.38 28.20 4.55
N ASN A 213 36.75 26.97 4.18
CA ASN A 213 37.77 26.19 4.88
C ASN A 213 39.19 26.36 4.29
N LYS A 214 39.40 27.38 3.44
CA LYS A 214 40.73 27.66 2.92
C LYS A 214 41.62 28.13 4.08
N PRO A 215 42.71 27.41 4.40
CA PRO A 215 43.56 27.77 5.53
C PRO A 215 44.09 29.19 5.34
N LEU A 216 43.94 30.03 6.36
CA LEU A 216 44.54 31.36 6.39
C LEU A 216 46.04 31.22 6.14
N ASN A 217 46.52 31.76 5.02
CA ASN A 217 47.94 31.86 4.78
C ASN A 217 48.53 32.77 5.85
N LEU A 218 49.42 32.25 6.69
CA LEU A 218 50.11 33.01 7.73
C LEU A 218 50.91 34.22 7.20
N GLY A 219 51.11 34.31 5.88
CA GLY A 219 51.73 35.46 5.22
C GLY A 219 50.86 36.73 5.18
N ASP A 220 49.54 36.62 5.36
CA ASP A 220 48.62 37.77 5.29
C ASP A 220 48.37 38.45 6.66
N VAL A 221 48.97 37.93 7.74
CA VAL A 221 48.78 38.43 9.13
C VAL A 221 50.00 39.20 9.66
N ILE A 222 51.06 39.35 8.85
CA ILE A 222 52.26 40.12 9.21
C ILE A 222 52.43 41.26 8.20
N GLY A 223 51.65 42.32 8.39
CA GLY A 223 51.73 43.59 7.66
C GLY A 223 51.21 44.73 8.51
#